data_AF-A0A4R4PIE5-F1
#
_entry.id   AF-A0A4R4PIE5-F1
#
_cell.length_a   1.000
_cell.length_b   1.000
_cell.length_c   1.000
_cell.angle_alpha   90.00
_cell.angle_beta   90.00
_cell.angle_gamma   90.00
#
_symmetry.space_group_name_H-M   'P 1'
#
loop_
_entity.id
_entity.type
_entity.pdbx_description
1 polymer ?
#
loop_
_entity_poly.entity_id
_entity_poly.type
_entity_poly.pdbx_seq_one_letter_code
_entity_poly.pdbx_strand_id
1 'polypeptide(L)'
;MSVVAQVFVVVAGLFHVAIFVMESLLFRKPSTYQRFLVKDETEMNAARPWAFNQGFYNLFLAAGALGGLIAGGDKGHAIALFSCACMAGAGIVLVASDRRMVQAAATQALPPILALVLAATL
;
A
#
# COMPACT_ATOMS: atom_id res chain seq x y z
N MET A 1 6.70 19.65 -6.07
CA MET A 1 5.60 18.85 -5.47
C MET A 1 4.95 19.67 -4.36
N SER A 2 3.68 20.03 -4.53
CA SER A 2 2.92 20.81 -3.55
C SER A 2 2.84 20.14 -2.17
N VAL A 3 2.63 20.94 -1.11
CA VAL A 3 2.44 20.43 0.25
C VAL A 3 1.26 19.47 0.32
N VAL A 4 0.18 19.74 -0.43
CA VAL A 4 -1.01 18.89 -0.47
C VAL A 4 -0.66 17.51 -1.04
N ALA A 5 0.09 17.44 -2.15
CA ALA A 5 0.57 16.16 -2.69
C ALA A 5 1.44 15.40 -1.68
N GLN A 6 2.35 16.09 -0.98
CA GLN A 6 3.20 15.48 0.06
C GLN A 6 2.39 14.85 1.20
N VAL A 7 1.31 15.50 1.65
CA VAL A 7 0.41 14.93 2.67
C VAL A 7 -0.17 13.60 2.21
N PHE A 8 -0.63 13.51 0.95
CA PHE A 8 -1.16 12.24 0.42
C PHE A 8 -0.10 11.15 0.27
N VAL A 9 1.14 11.50 -0.06
CA VAL A 9 2.26 10.54 -0.04
C VAL A 9 2.49 10.00 1.38
N VAL A 10 2.45 10.86 2.41
CA VAL A 10 2.56 10.41 3.82
C VAL A 10 1.42 9.48 4.19
N VAL A 11 0.17 9.83 3.86
CA VAL A 11 -0.99 8.99 4.12
C VAL A 11 -0.86 7.63 3.42
N ALA A 12 -0.42 7.60 2.15
CA ALA A 12 -0.18 6.37 1.42
C ALA A 12 0.89 5.50 2.08
N GLY A 13 2.03 6.10 2.45
CA GLY A 13 3.12 5.39 3.14
C GLY A 13 2.68 4.79 4.46
N LEU A 14 2.01 5.56 5.33
CA LEU A 14 1.52 5.07 6.62
C LEU A 14 0.47 3.96 6.47
N PHE A 15 -0.42 4.09 5.48
CA PHE A 15 -1.39 3.05 5.18
C PHE A 15 -0.68 1.72 4.82
N HIS A 16 0.36 1.77 3.98
CA HIS A 16 1.11 0.57 3.58
C HIS A 16 1.95 -0.02 4.72
N VAL A 17 2.42 0.79 5.67
CA VAL A 17 2.98 0.28 6.93
C VAL A 17 1.91 -0.48 7.73
N ALA A 18 0.68 0.02 7.80
CA ALA A 18 -0.40 -0.69 8.46
C ALA A 18 -0.75 -2.02 7.76
N ILE A 19 -0.74 -2.06 6.42
CA ILE A 19 -0.90 -3.30 5.65
C ILE A 19 0.23 -4.29 5.94
N PHE A 20 1.49 -3.84 5.96
CA PHE A 20 2.64 -4.66 6.36
C PHE A 20 2.41 -5.31 7.74
N VAL A 21 1.98 -4.53 8.72
CA VAL A 21 1.70 -5.05 10.07
C VAL A 21 0.60 -6.12 10.02
N MET A 22 -0.45 -5.91 9.23
CA MET A 22 -1.52 -6.90 9.06
C MET A 22 -1.03 -8.19 8.39
N GLU A 23 -0.29 -8.09 7.28
CA GLU A 23 0.10 -9.24 6.47
C GLU A 23 1.31 -10.02 7.02
N SER A 24 2.29 -9.34 7.61
CA SER A 24 3.51 -9.98 8.11
C SER A 24 3.47 -10.32 9.59
N LEU A 25 2.81 -9.50 10.42
CA LEU A 25 2.84 -9.66 11.88
C LEU A 25 1.54 -10.22 12.45
N LEU A 26 0.39 -9.72 11.97
CA LEU A 26 -0.92 -10.00 12.56
C LEU A 26 -1.77 -11.00 11.76
N PHE A 27 -1.25 -11.54 10.66
CA PHE A 27 -2.02 -12.33 9.69
C PHE A 27 -2.67 -13.57 10.30
N ARG A 28 -2.04 -14.19 11.31
CA ARG A 28 -2.59 -15.35 12.02
C ARG A 28 -3.89 -15.07 12.79
N LYS A 29 -4.20 -13.81 13.09
CA LYS A 29 -5.43 -13.46 13.82
C LYS A 29 -6.64 -13.63 12.89
N PRO A 30 -7.74 -14.29 13.32
CA PRO A 30 -8.97 -14.42 12.54
C PRO A 30 -9.50 -13.10 11.99
N SER A 31 -9.49 -12.05 12.83
CA SER A 31 -9.89 -10.70 12.45
C SER A 31 -9.05 -10.07 11.32
N THR A 32 -7.85 -10.62 11.05
CA THR A 32 -6.93 -10.12 10.03
C THR A 32 -7.07 -10.92 8.75
N TYR A 33 -6.88 -12.25 8.76
CA TYR A 33 -6.91 -13.04 7.53
C TYR A 33 -8.30 -13.01 6.85
N GLN A 34 -9.38 -12.87 7.63
CA GLN A 34 -10.73 -12.73 7.09
C GLN A 34 -10.92 -11.46 6.25
N ARG A 35 -10.13 -10.39 6.49
CA ARG A 35 -10.14 -9.18 5.65
C ARG A 35 -9.59 -9.43 4.25
N PHE A 36 -8.78 -10.48 4.10
CA PHE A 36 -8.21 -10.94 2.83
C PHE A 36 -9.00 -12.11 2.24
N LEU A 37 -10.25 -12.30 2.67
CA LEU A 37 -11.17 -13.35 2.22
C LEU A 37 -10.66 -14.78 2.43
N VAL A 38 -9.70 -14.95 3.35
CA VAL A 38 -9.25 -16.26 3.84
C VAL A 38 -10.25 -16.77 4.87
N LYS A 39 -10.75 -17.99 4.70
CA LYS A 39 -11.92 -18.47 5.45
C LYS A 39 -11.58 -19.06 6.81
N ASP A 40 -10.52 -19.87 6.86
CA ASP A 40 -10.19 -20.70 8.01
C ASP A 40 -8.67 -20.81 8.24
N GLU A 41 -8.29 -21.50 9.30
CA GLU A 41 -6.89 -21.70 9.66
C GLU A 41 -6.11 -22.53 8.63
N THR A 42 -6.77 -23.45 7.92
CA THR A 42 -6.12 -24.27 6.90
C THR A 42 -5.71 -23.41 5.71
N GLU A 43 -6.62 -22.60 5.17
CA GLU A 43 -6.31 -21.63 4.11
C GLU A 43 -5.28 -20.59 4.58
N MET A 44 -5.40 -20.10 5.83
CA MET A 44 -4.44 -19.15 6.40
C MET A 44 -3.02 -19.73 6.44
N ASN A 45 -2.85 -20.98 6.91
CA ASN A 45 -1.54 -21.61 6.98
C ASN A 45 -0.91 -21.77 5.60
N ALA A 46 -1.71 -22.05 4.56
CA ALA A 46 -1.25 -22.12 3.18
C ALA A 46 -0.88 -20.74 2.60
N ALA A 47 -1.66 -19.70 2.89
CA ALA A 47 -1.43 -18.35 2.41
C ALA A 47 -0.33 -17.59 3.18
N ARG A 48 -0.04 -17.98 4.42
CA ARG A 48 0.82 -17.23 5.34
C ARG A 48 2.21 -16.88 4.80
N PRO A 49 2.97 -17.78 4.15
CA PRO A 49 4.28 -17.42 3.59
C PRO A 49 4.19 -16.32 2.52
N TRP A 50 3.13 -16.36 1.71
CA TRP A 50 2.86 -15.36 0.67
C TRP A 50 2.44 -14.02 1.27
N ALA A 51 1.51 -14.03 2.23
CA ALA A 51 1.11 -12.83 2.96
C ALA A 51 2.30 -12.19 3.68
N PHE A 52 3.15 -13.00 4.33
CA PHE A 52 4.34 -12.50 4.99
C PHE A 52 5.25 -11.73 4.03
N ASN A 53 5.54 -12.30 2.86
CA ASN A 53 6.36 -11.65 1.84
C ASN A 53 5.68 -10.42 1.24
N GLN A 54 4.36 -10.49 1.02
CA GLN A 54 3.57 -9.37 0.51
C GLN A 54 3.63 -8.15 1.44
N GLY A 55 3.57 -8.38 2.75
CA GLY A 55 3.73 -7.31 3.72
C GLY A 55 5.08 -6.61 3.60
N PHE A 56 6.17 -7.33 3.33
CA PHE A 56 7.49 -6.71 3.12
C PHE A 56 7.57 -5.89 1.84
N TYR A 57 6.92 -6.32 0.74
CA TYR A 57 6.78 -5.46 -0.44
C TYR A 57 6.05 -4.16 -0.09
N ASN A 58 4.96 -4.23 0.68
CA ASN A 58 4.25 -3.05 1.17
C ASN A 58 5.13 -2.15 2.05
N LEU A 59 5.94 -2.74 2.94
CA LEU A 59 6.89 -1.99 3.77
C LEU A 59 7.95 -1.26 2.93
N PHE A 60 8.50 -1.89 1.90
CA PHE A 60 9.51 -1.26 1.05
C PHE A 60 8.92 -0.15 0.18
N LEU A 61 7.69 -0.30 -0.31
CA LEU A 61 6.97 0.78 -0.97
C LEU A 61 6.73 1.95 -0.02
N ALA A 62 6.34 1.67 1.23
CA ALA A 62 6.21 2.72 2.25
C ALA A 62 7.54 3.41 2.55
N ALA A 63 8.64 2.65 2.62
CA ALA A 63 9.98 3.19 2.82
C ALA A 63 10.42 4.08 1.65
N GLY A 64 10.12 3.69 0.40
CA GLY A 64 10.35 4.52 -0.78
C GLY A 64 9.52 5.81 -0.76
N ALA A 65 8.24 5.71 -0.41
CA ALA A 65 7.33 6.87 -0.31
C ALA A 65 7.81 7.88 0.75
N LEU A 66 8.00 7.43 1.99
CA LEU A 66 8.36 8.29 3.11
C LEU A 66 9.83 8.72 3.04
N GLY A 67 10.73 7.82 2.69
CA GLY A 67 12.16 8.10 2.53
C GLY A 67 12.43 9.07 1.37
N GLY A 68 11.68 8.95 0.27
CA GLY A 68 11.74 9.90 -0.85
C GLY A 68 11.33 11.31 -0.43
N LEU A 69 10.29 11.46 0.39
CA LEU A 69 9.91 12.76 0.96
C LEU A 69 10.99 13.34 1.88
N ILE A 70 11.56 12.51 2.77
CA ILE A 70 12.60 12.94 3.71
C ILE A 70 13.86 13.40 2.96
N ALA A 71 14.25 12.68 1.90
CA ALA A 71 15.39 13.03 1.07
C ALA A 71 15.18 14.38 0.34
N GLY A 72 13.93 14.69 -0.03
CA GLY A 72 13.57 15.93 -0.68
C GLY A 72 14.21 16.12 -2.07
N GLY A 73 13.99 17.30 -2.65
CA GLY A 73 14.45 17.63 -4.00
C GLY A 73 13.84 16.75 -5.09
N ASP A 74 14.24 16.98 -6.34
CA ASP A 74 13.62 16.32 -7.49
C ASP A 74 13.82 14.80 -7.46
N LYS A 75 15.00 14.33 -7.04
CA LYS A 75 15.32 12.90 -6.96
C LYS A 75 14.52 12.20 -5.84
N GLY A 76 14.41 12.81 -4.66
CA GLY A 76 13.62 12.25 -3.56
C GLY A 76 12.13 12.21 -3.90
N HIS A 77 11.60 13.29 -4.48
CA HIS A 77 10.22 13.32 -4.95
C HIS A 77 9.94 12.28 -6.04
N ALA A 78 10.89 12.03 -6.97
CA ALA A 78 10.74 10.99 -7.98
C ALA A 78 10.60 9.59 -7.36
N ILE A 79 11.40 9.26 -6.33
CA ILE A 79 11.30 7.99 -5.59
C ILE A 79 9.94 7.88 -4.89
N ALA A 80 9.49 8.97 -4.25
CA ALA A 80 8.23 9.00 -3.54
C ALA A 80 7.03 8.78 -4.48
N LEU A 81 7.02 9.46 -5.63
CA LEU A 81 5.97 9.34 -6.63
C LEU A 81 6.02 7.97 -7.34
N PHE A 82 7.20 7.44 -7.63
CA PHE A 82 7.32 6.07 -8.16
C PHE A 82 6.72 5.04 -7.20
N SER A 83 7.00 5.17 -5.90
CA SER A 83 6.42 4.30 -4.87
C SER A 83 4.89 4.41 -4.86
N CYS A 84 4.34 5.63 -4.94
CA CYS A 84 2.90 5.84 -5.05
C CYS A 84 2.32 5.22 -6.34
N ALA A 85 3.01 5.32 -7.47
CA ALA A 85 2.58 4.70 -8.73
C ALA A 85 2.48 3.17 -8.62
N CYS A 86 3.45 2.53 -7.96
CA CYS A 86 3.38 1.09 -7.67
C CYS A 86 2.20 0.73 -6.78
N MET A 87 1.94 1.50 -5.70
CA MET A 87 0.79 1.28 -4.81
C MET A 87 -0.54 1.43 -5.54
N ALA A 88 -0.68 2.49 -6.36
CA ALA A 88 -1.86 2.72 -7.19
C ALA A 88 -2.08 1.59 -8.20
N GLY A 89 -1.01 1.16 -8.88
CA GLY A 89 -1.05 0.04 -9.81
C GLY A 89 -1.46 -1.28 -9.14
N ALA A 90 -0.90 -1.59 -7.96
CA ALA A 90 -1.27 -2.77 -7.18
C ALA A 90 -2.76 -2.75 -6.78
N GLY A 91 -3.28 -1.58 -6.41
CA GLY A 91 -4.71 -1.40 -6.15
C GLY A 91 -5.60 -1.70 -7.36
N ILE A 92 -5.20 -1.25 -8.56
CA ILE A 92 -5.91 -1.54 -9.81
C ILE A 92 -5.89 -3.06 -10.09
N VAL A 93 -4.71 -3.68 -9.97
CA VAL A 93 -4.56 -5.13 -10.15
C VAL A 93 -5.41 -5.91 -9.15
N LEU A 94 -5.53 -5.45 -7.90
CA LEU A 94 -6.38 -6.08 -6.89
C LEU A 94 -7.86 -6.09 -7.29
N VAL A 95 -8.41 -4.95 -7.75
CA VAL A 95 -9.81 -4.89 -8.23
C VAL A 95 -10.03 -5.77 -9.45
N ALA A 96 -9.05 -5.78 -10.36
CA ALA A 96 -9.11 -6.61 -11.57
C ALA A 96 -9.08 -8.10 -11.24
N SER A 97 -8.39 -8.48 -10.17
CA SER A 97 -8.21 -9.89 -9.76
C SER A 97 -9.39 -10.41 -8.94
N ASP A 98 -9.96 -9.61 -8.05
CA ASP A 98 -11.14 -9.98 -7.27
C ASP A 98 -12.03 -8.77 -6.96
N ARG A 99 -13.22 -8.73 -7.57
CA ARG A 99 -14.19 -7.64 -7.38
C ARG A 99 -14.72 -7.52 -5.96
N ARG A 100 -14.62 -8.57 -5.14
CA ARG A 100 -15.00 -8.51 -3.72
C ARG A 100 -14.05 -7.63 -2.92
N MET A 101 -12.84 -7.39 -3.43
CA MET A 101 -11.81 -6.57 -2.80
C MET A 101 -11.89 -5.08 -3.19
N VAL A 102 -12.94 -4.61 -3.87
CA VAL A 102 -13.07 -3.21 -4.32
C VAL A 102 -12.89 -2.21 -3.17
N GLN A 103 -13.47 -2.47 -2.00
CA GLN A 103 -13.33 -1.56 -0.85
C GLN A 103 -11.88 -1.50 -0.35
N ALA A 104 -11.21 -2.66 -0.20
CA ALA A 104 -9.81 -2.72 0.20
C ALA A 104 -8.88 -2.08 -0.83
N ALA A 105 -9.17 -2.28 -2.11
CA ALA A 105 -8.42 -1.66 -3.19
C ALA A 105 -8.59 -0.13 -3.21
N ALA A 106 -9.81 0.36 -3.00
CA ALA A 106 -10.07 1.80 -2.94
C ALA A 106 -9.32 2.46 -1.77
N THR A 107 -9.31 1.85 -0.58
CA THR A 107 -8.62 2.42 0.59
C THR A 107 -7.10 2.46 0.43
N GLN A 108 -6.49 1.45 -0.22
CA GLN A 108 -5.04 1.45 -0.45
C GLN A 108 -4.62 2.31 -1.64
N ALA A 109 -5.45 2.42 -2.69
CA ALA A 109 -5.09 3.08 -3.94
C ALA A 109 -5.43 4.57 -3.96
N LEU A 110 -6.46 5.00 -3.22
CA LEU A 110 -6.93 6.38 -3.29
C LEU A 110 -5.87 7.39 -2.83
N PRO A 111 -5.21 7.25 -1.66
CA PRO A 111 -4.16 8.19 -1.26
C PRO A 111 -3.01 8.33 -2.27
N PRO A 112 -2.37 7.24 -2.77
CA PRO A 112 -1.29 7.38 -3.74
C PRO A 112 -1.77 7.92 -5.10
N ILE A 113 -2.99 7.62 -5.54
CA ILE A 113 -3.56 8.24 -6.76
C ILE A 113 -3.70 9.75 -6.58
N LEU A 114 -4.23 10.21 -5.45
CA LEU A 114 -4.36 11.64 -5.16
C LEU A 114 -2.98 12.32 -5.08
N ALA A 115 -1.99 11.67 -4.48
CA ALA A 115 -0.61 12.17 -4.49
C ALA A 115 -0.08 12.39 -5.91
N LEU A 116 -0.25 11.41 -6.80
CA LEU A 116 0.20 11.49 -8.20
C LEU A 116 -0.51 12.59 -8.98
N VAL A 117 -1.84 12.65 -8.90
CA VAL A 117 -2.65 13.65 -9.62
C VAL A 117 -2.30 15.06 -9.15
N LEU A 118 -2.21 15.28 -7.84
CA LEU A 118 -1.89 16.59 -7.28
C LEU A 118 -0.44 17.00 -7.56
N ALA A 119 0.50 16.06 -7.60
CA ALA A 119 1.88 16.35 -7.97
C ALA A 119 2.04 16.70 -9.46
N ALA A 120 1.15 16.21 -10.32
CA ALA A 120 1.15 16.50 -11.75
C ALA A 120 0.40 17.79 -12.12
N THR A 121 -0.46 18.29 -11.24
CA THR A 121 -1.38 19.42 -11.54
C THR A 121 -1.14 20.66 -10.69
N LEU A 122 -0.34 20.58 -9.63
CA LEU A 122 -0.01 21.68 -8.70
C LEU A 122 1.51 21.78 -8.46
#